data_AF-A0A971TQA1-F1
#
_entry.id   AF-A0A971TQA1-F1
#
_cell.length_a   1.000
_cell.length_b   1.000
_cell.length_c   1.000
_cell.angle_alpha   90.00
_cell.angle_beta   90.00
_cell.angle_gamma   90.00
#
_symmetry.space_group_name_H-M   'P 1'
#
loop_
_entity.id
_entity.type
_entity.pdbx_description
1 polymer ?
#
loop_
_entity_poly.entity_id
_entity_poly.type
_entity_poly.pdbx_seq_one_letter_code
_entity_poly.pdbx_strand_id
1 'polypeptide(L)'
;LKDEAVAVAEKADLIIYVGGITALQEGEGFDRTEIELPAVQEDLMKALYATGKPMLMVNCSGSAMALTWQDENLHAILQAWYPGQNGGQAVAEVLFGDLNPSGHLPMTFYRSTADLPEFTDYSFKNRTYRFFEGEPLYAFGHGLSYSEFHYKNAKLESKTIPSDGVVKVSVTVENSGKMDGTDVVQVYSRHVNSRAEQPKMVLCGFARVAVESGKSETVTLEIPTERLRYWDTENDEYIVEACDYEFLVAAASDDIRAVLPAKITK
;
A
#
# COMPACT_ATOMS: atom_id res chain seq x y z
N LEU A 1 -11.12 29.13 16.72
CA LEU A 1 -10.34 27.89 16.47
C LEU A 1 -9.30 28.08 15.36
N LYS A 2 -9.67 28.44 14.12
CA LYS A 2 -8.68 28.69 13.05
C LYS A 2 -7.64 29.76 13.41
N ASP A 3 -8.07 30.97 13.79
CA ASP A 3 -7.13 32.07 14.12
C ASP A 3 -6.23 31.75 15.32
N GLU A 4 -6.79 31.05 16.32
CA GLU A 4 -6.05 30.57 17.49
C GLU A 4 -4.99 29.54 17.10
N ALA A 5 -5.34 28.55 16.27
CA ALA A 5 -4.41 27.54 15.80
C ALA A 5 -3.27 28.16 14.97
N VAL A 6 -3.58 29.15 14.11
CA VAL A 6 -2.58 29.90 13.34
C VAL A 6 -1.65 30.68 14.27
N ALA A 7 -2.18 31.41 15.26
CA ALA A 7 -1.37 32.18 16.20
C ALA A 7 -0.43 31.31 17.06
N VAL A 8 -0.82 30.07 17.35
CA VAL A 8 0.05 29.08 18.00
C VAL A 8 1.11 28.55 17.02
N ALA A 9 0.71 28.22 15.79
CA ALA A 9 1.60 27.69 14.76
C ALA A 9 2.73 28.67 14.39
N GLU A 10 2.44 29.97 14.30
CA GLU A 10 3.46 31.01 14.02
C GLU A 10 4.60 31.01 15.05
N LYS A 11 4.31 30.61 16.28
CA LYS A 11 5.26 30.54 17.41
C LYS A 11 5.93 29.17 17.56
N ALA A 12 5.55 28.17 16.76
CA ALA A 12 6.09 26.82 16.80
C ALA A 12 7.22 26.62 15.78
N ASP A 13 8.03 25.58 15.99
CA ASP A 13 9.06 25.16 15.03
C ASP A 13 8.50 24.19 13.96
N LEU A 14 7.46 23.43 14.30
CA LEU A 14 6.83 22.39 13.49
C LEU A 14 5.34 22.32 13.81
N ILE A 15 4.52 21.98 12.81
CA ILE A 15 3.09 21.71 12.97
C ILE A 15 2.84 20.21 12.78
N ILE A 16 2.26 19.57 13.80
CA ILE A 16 1.71 18.21 13.71
C ILE A 16 0.18 18.34 13.69
N TYR A 17 -0.41 18.18 12.51
CA TYR A 17 -1.86 18.16 12.37
C TYR A 17 -2.38 16.74 12.56
N VAL A 18 -3.23 16.52 13.55
CA VAL A 18 -3.88 15.23 13.78
C VAL A 18 -5.34 15.38 13.41
N GLY A 19 -5.78 14.67 12.36
CA GLY A 19 -7.13 14.76 11.83
C GLY A 19 -7.52 13.53 11.05
N GLY A 20 -8.54 13.64 10.19
CA GLY A 20 -9.09 12.51 9.45
C GLY A 20 -10.62 12.48 9.58
N ILE A 21 -11.20 11.31 9.83
CA ILE A 21 -12.66 11.14 9.90
C ILE A 21 -13.08 10.37 11.14
N THR A 22 -14.34 10.55 11.53
CA THR A 22 -14.91 10.01 12.77
C THR A 22 -15.94 8.92 12.48
N ALA A 23 -16.35 8.16 13.50
CA ALA A 23 -17.43 7.18 13.38
C ALA A 23 -18.78 7.78 12.92
N LEU A 24 -18.97 9.11 13.03
CA LEU A 24 -20.14 9.80 12.48
C LEU A 24 -20.07 9.97 10.95
N GLN A 25 -18.92 9.70 10.36
CA GLN A 25 -18.64 9.83 8.93
C GLN A 25 -18.35 8.48 8.28
N GLU A 26 -18.06 7.42 9.03
CA GLU A 26 -17.78 6.08 8.47
C GLU A 26 -18.28 4.95 9.39
N GLY A 27 -19.52 5.11 9.87
CA GLY A 27 -20.16 4.20 10.80
C GLY A 27 -21.16 3.25 10.14
N GLU A 28 -21.82 2.46 10.99
CA GLU A 28 -22.90 1.57 10.55
C GLU A 28 -24.10 2.37 10.01
N GLY A 29 -24.66 1.90 8.89
CA GLY A 29 -25.94 2.37 8.37
C GLY A 29 -25.85 3.44 7.28
N PHE A 30 -24.65 3.83 6.84
CA PHE A 30 -24.46 4.76 5.73
C PHE A 30 -23.08 4.61 5.10
N ASP A 31 -22.96 4.99 3.83
CA ASP A 31 -21.71 5.10 3.10
C ASP A 31 -21.35 6.57 2.88
N ARG A 32 -20.05 6.87 2.78
CA ARG A 32 -19.60 8.22 2.38
C ARG A 32 -19.80 8.41 0.88
N THR A 33 -20.24 9.61 0.48
CA THR A 33 -20.34 9.98 -0.94
C THR A 33 -19.04 10.54 -1.50
N GLU A 34 -18.10 10.93 -0.63
CA GLU A 34 -16.80 11.51 -0.99
C GLU A 34 -15.69 10.91 -0.12
N ILE A 35 -14.54 10.67 -0.72
CA ILE A 35 -13.34 10.14 -0.03
C ILE A 35 -12.34 11.23 0.35
N GLU A 36 -12.53 12.46 -0.11
CA GLU A 36 -11.74 13.63 0.27
C GLU A 36 -11.86 13.92 1.77
N LEU A 37 -10.86 14.62 2.32
CA LEU A 37 -10.98 15.15 3.68
C LEU A 37 -12.11 16.20 3.75
N PRO A 38 -12.82 16.30 4.89
CA PRO A 38 -13.81 17.35 5.08
C PRO A 38 -13.22 18.73 4.80
N ALA A 39 -13.89 19.53 3.98
CA ALA A 39 -13.38 20.84 3.52
C ALA A 39 -12.90 21.75 4.66
N VAL A 40 -13.61 21.73 5.80
CA VAL A 40 -13.24 22.50 7.01
C VAL A 40 -11.86 22.12 7.58
N GLN A 41 -11.44 20.86 7.43
CA GLN A 41 -10.12 20.40 7.86
C GLN A 41 -9.05 20.82 6.86
N GLU A 42 -9.33 20.68 5.56
CA GLU A 42 -8.40 21.12 4.52
C GLU A 42 -8.18 22.64 4.55
N ASP A 43 -9.23 23.43 4.77
CA ASP A 43 -9.15 24.90 4.90
C ASP A 43 -8.34 25.34 6.13
N LEU A 44 -8.38 24.56 7.21
CA LEU A 44 -7.54 24.77 8.39
C LEU A 44 -6.08 24.42 8.08
N MET A 45 -5.84 23.26 7.44
CA MET A 45 -4.49 22.86 7.07
C MET A 45 -3.84 23.84 6.09
N LYS A 46 -4.57 24.34 5.08
CA LYS A 46 -4.11 25.40 4.17
C LYS A 46 -3.68 26.67 4.92
N ALA A 47 -4.45 27.08 5.92
CA ALA A 47 -4.11 28.25 6.72
C ALA A 47 -2.90 28.04 7.63
N LEU A 48 -2.76 26.84 8.20
CA LEU A 48 -1.59 26.45 8.98
C LEU A 48 -0.34 26.38 8.09
N TYR A 49 -0.45 25.76 6.92
CA TYR A 49 0.63 25.66 5.94
C TYR A 49 1.12 27.04 5.46
N ALA A 50 0.20 27.99 5.27
CA ALA A 50 0.52 29.36 4.88
C ALA A 50 1.40 30.13 5.88
N THR A 51 1.56 29.63 7.12
CA THR A 51 2.52 30.21 8.09
C THR A 51 3.98 29.94 7.73
N GLY A 52 4.25 29.06 6.76
CA GLY A 52 5.59 28.71 6.29
C GLY A 52 6.35 27.76 7.22
N LYS A 53 5.69 27.21 8.25
CA LYS A 53 6.29 26.21 9.13
C LYS A 53 6.29 24.83 8.46
N PRO A 54 7.32 23.99 8.71
CA PRO A 54 7.24 22.57 8.40
C PRO A 54 5.97 21.98 9.00
N MET A 55 5.29 21.14 8.22
CA MET A 55 3.99 20.61 8.60
C MET A 55 3.87 19.16 8.15
N LEU A 56 3.42 18.32 9.07
CA LEU A 56 3.05 16.92 8.80
C LEU A 56 1.63 16.64 9.26
N MET A 57 1.00 15.65 8.62
CA MET A 57 -0.32 15.16 8.99
C MET A 57 -0.23 13.75 9.58
N VAL A 58 -0.92 13.52 10.69
CA VAL A 58 -1.31 12.19 11.16
C VAL A 58 -2.77 11.98 10.77
N ASN A 59 -3.02 11.11 9.79
CA ASN A 59 -4.36 10.80 9.31
C ASN A 59 -4.94 9.62 10.08
N CYS A 60 -6.03 9.88 10.79
CA CYS A 60 -6.83 8.91 11.51
C CYS A 60 -8.14 8.66 10.76
N SER A 61 -8.22 7.56 10.02
CA SER A 61 -9.40 7.16 9.26
C SER A 61 -9.60 5.64 9.29
N GLY A 62 -10.83 5.17 9.23
CA GLY A 62 -11.20 3.76 9.13
C GLY A 62 -11.20 3.24 7.69
N SER A 63 -11.09 4.14 6.70
CA SER A 63 -11.11 3.83 5.28
C SER A 63 -10.10 4.68 4.50
N ALA A 64 -9.89 4.36 3.21
CA ALA A 64 -9.02 5.15 2.33
C ALA A 64 -9.55 6.58 2.17
N MET A 65 -8.63 7.53 2.06
CA MET A 65 -8.92 8.95 1.90
C MET A 65 -8.22 9.46 0.62
N ALA A 66 -8.87 10.37 -0.10
CA ALA A 66 -8.18 11.20 -1.08
C ALA A 66 -7.43 12.32 -0.32
N LEU A 67 -6.10 12.28 -0.40
CA LEU A 67 -5.20 13.19 0.33
C LEU A 67 -4.34 14.03 -0.63
N THR A 68 -4.82 14.32 -1.84
CA THR A 68 -4.00 14.90 -2.91
C THR A 68 -3.42 16.25 -2.55
N TRP A 69 -4.20 17.18 -1.99
CA TRP A 69 -3.64 18.46 -1.55
C TRP A 69 -2.58 18.26 -0.47
N GLN A 70 -2.81 17.32 0.46
CA GLN A 70 -1.89 17.05 1.56
C GLN A 70 -0.59 16.44 1.04
N ASP A 71 -0.63 15.51 0.10
CA ASP A 71 0.54 14.89 -0.53
C ASP A 71 1.39 15.90 -1.30
N GLU A 72 0.75 16.80 -2.03
CA GLU A 72 1.43 17.82 -2.84
C GLU A 72 2.08 18.95 -2.01
N ASN A 73 1.61 19.18 -0.79
CA ASN A 73 1.99 20.38 -0.02
C ASN A 73 2.70 20.04 1.31
N LEU A 74 2.28 19.01 2.03
CA LEU A 74 2.84 18.68 3.35
C LEU A 74 4.19 17.98 3.24
N HIS A 75 4.98 18.06 4.32
CA HIS A 75 6.33 17.48 4.34
C HIS A 75 6.30 15.97 4.65
N ALA A 76 5.26 15.51 5.33
CA ALA A 76 5.05 14.10 5.63
C ALA A 76 3.58 13.83 5.96
N ILE A 77 3.13 12.61 5.64
CA ILE A 77 1.81 12.09 6.04
C ILE A 77 2.05 10.73 6.70
N LEU A 78 1.49 10.55 7.90
CA LEU A 78 1.45 9.29 8.61
C LEU A 78 0.01 8.77 8.63
N GLN A 79 -0.27 7.70 7.90
CA GLN A 79 -1.53 6.98 7.99
C GLN A 79 -1.57 6.15 9.28
N ALA A 80 -2.32 6.60 10.28
CA ALA A 80 -2.45 5.94 11.58
C ALA A 80 -3.70 5.05 11.70
N TRP A 81 -4.64 5.15 10.75
CA TRP A 81 -5.93 4.48 10.82
C TRP A 81 -6.71 4.82 12.09
N TYR A 82 -7.38 3.83 12.70
CA TYR A 82 -7.81 3.89 14.09
C TYR A 82 -6.85 3.05 14.95
N PRO A 83 -5.81 3.66 15.53
CA PRO A 83 -4.67 2.93 16.10
C PRO A 83 -4.93 2.34 17.50
N GLY A 84 -6.17 2.41 17.99
CA GLY A 84 -6.57 1.87 19.30
C GLY A 84 -5.98 2.61 20.50
N GLN A 85 -6.10 2.01 21.69
CA GLN A 85 -5.80 2.67 22.97
C GLN A 85 -4.32 3.08 23.15
N ASN A 86 -3.39 2.33 22.55
CA ASN A 86 -1.95 2.63 22.59
C ASN A 86 -1.49 3.43 21.35
N GLY A 87 -2.44 3.85 20.50
CA GLY A 87 -2.13 4.46 19.22
C GLY A 87 -1.38 5.79 19.32
N GLY A 88 -1.72 6.62 20.32
CA GLY A 88 -1.00 7.88 20.55
C GLY A 88 0.48 7.67 20.89
N GLN A 89 0.79 6.63 21.66
CA GLN A 89 2.17 6.25 21.98
C GLN A 89 2.90 5.76 20.74
N ALA A 90 2.31 4.83 19.97
CA ALA A 90 2.93 4.30 18.76
C ALA A 90 3.19 5.39 17.70
N VAL A 91 2.26 6.34 17.53
CA VAL A 91 2.45 7.50 16.64
C VAL A 91 3.60 8.38 17.13
N ALA A 92 3.68 8.66 18.43
CA ALA A 92 4.78 9.46 18.98
C ALA A 92 6.14 8.77 18.77
N GLU A 93 6.26 7.47 19.10
CA GLU A 93 7.48 6.69 18.92
C GLU A 93 7.95 6.69 17.45
N VAL A 94 7.02 6.63 16.49
CA VAL A 94 7.35 6.79 15.07
C VAL A 94 7.81 8.22 14.77
N LEU A 95 7.05 9.25 15.15
CA LEU A 95 7.39 10.64 14.80
C LEU A 95 8.71 11.12 15.41
N PHE A 96 9.08 10.62 16.59
CA PHE A 96 10.33 10.96 17.26
C PHE A 96 11.50 10.04 16.88
N GLY A 97 11.26 9.01 16.07
CA GLY A 97 12.30 8.11 15.57
C GLY A 97 12.73 7.02 16.56
N ASP A 98 11.98 6.80 17.64
CA ASP A 98 12.17 5.66 18.53
C ASP A 98 11.83 4.33 17.82
N LEU A 99 10.92 4.40 16.85
CA LEU A 99 10.52 3.28 16.00
C LEU A 99 10.60 3.65 14.52
N ASN A 100 11.19 2.78 13.71
CA ASN A 100 11.15 2.86 12.25
C ASN A 100 9.78 2.37 11.73
N PRO A 101 8.99 3.18 10.99
CA PRO A 101 7.72 2.73 10.43
C PRO A 101 7.91 1.58 9.45
N SER A 102 7.03 0.59 9.52
CA SER A 102 7.06 -0.63 8.68
C SER A 102 5.67 -1.09 8.23
N GLY A 103 4.69 -0.18 8.28
CA GLY A 103 3.33 -0.41 7.79
C GLY A 103 3.28 -0.27 6.26
N HIS A 104 2.50 -1.12 5.60
CA HIS A 104 2.24 -1.06 4.16
C HIS A 104 0.74 -1.07 3.92
N LEU A 105 0.26 -0.31 2.93
CA LEU A 105 -1.17 -0.10 2.71
C LEU A 105 -1.87 -1.39 2.26
N PRO A 106 -2.94 -1.84 2.94
CA PRO A 106 -3.75 -2.97 2.49
C PRO A 106 -4.79 -2.58 1.44
N MET A 107 -4.84 -1.30 1.05
CA MET A 107 -5.81 -0.74 0.10
C MET A 107 -5.16 0.34 -0.75
N THR A 108 -5.66 0.53 -1.96
CA THR A 108 -5.30 1.65 -2.83
C THR A 108 -5.92 2.95 -2.31
N PHE A 109 -5.13 4.02 -2.22
CA PHE A 109 -5.62 5.38 -2.00
C PHE A 109 -5.71 6.06 -3.36
N TYR A 110 -6.91 6.57 -3.69
CA TYR A 110 -7.18 7.24 -4.95
C TYR A 110 -6.96 8.75 -4.81
N ARG A 111 -6.78 9.46 -5.93
CA ARG A 111 -6.54 10.91 -5.89
C ARG A 111 -7.83 11.69 -5.64
N SER A 112 -8.96 11.16 -6.09
CA SER A 112 -10.26 11.79 -5.87
C SER A 112 -11.39 10.78 -5.90
N THR A 113 -12.56 11.19 -5.42
CA THR A 113 -13.81 10.45 -5.59
C THR A 113 -14.13 10.20 -7.07
N ALA A 114 -13.70 11.08 -7.98
CA ALA A 114 -13.94 10.93 -9.42
C ALA A 114 -13.18 9.73 -10.04
N ASP A 115 -12.17 9.20 -9.36
CA ASP A 115 -11.47 7.97 -9.78
C ASP A 115 -12.27 6.71 -9.47
N LEU A 116 -13.28 6.80 -8.59
CA LEU A 116 -14.08 5.67 -8.17
C LEU A 116 -15.29 5.49 -9.10
N PRO A 117 -15.54 4.26 -9.57
CA PRO A 117 -16.76 3.98 -10.30
C PRO A 117 -17.98 4.01 -9.37
N GLU A 118 -19.13 4.28 -9.97
CA GLU A 118 -20.44 4.35 -9.31
C GLU A 118 -20.68 3.20 -8.33
N PHE A 119 -21.33 3.47 -7.20
CA PHE A 119 -21.63 2.44 -6.18
C PHE A 119 -22.43 1.26 -6.73
N THR A 120 -23.21 1.47 -7.78
CA THR A 120 -24.04 0.45 -8.41
C THR A 120 -23.29 -0.42 -9.43
N ASP A 121 -22.03 -0.12 -9.73
CA ASP A 121 -21.21 -0.89 -10.66
C ASP A 121 -20.47 -2.05 -9.96
N TYR A 122 -20.94 -3.28 -10.22
CA TYR A 122 -20.38 -4.52 -9.70
C TYR A 122 -19.45 -5.25 -10.69
N SER A 123 -19.07 -4.61 -11.80
CA SER A 123 -18.25 -5.24 -12.85
C SER A 123 -16.76 -5.41 -12.50
N PHE A 124 -16.33 -4.92 -11.32
CA PHE A 124 -14.92 -4.79 -10.88
C PHE A 124 -14.01 -3.93 -11.76
N LYS A 125 -14.50 -3.41 -12.90
CA LYS A 125 -13.74 -2.53 -13.78
C LYS A 125 -13.31 -1.27 -13.06
N ASN A 126 -12.08 -0.85 -13.30
CA ASN A 126 -11.48 0.35 -12.70
C ASN A 126 -11.55 0.38 -11.15
N ARG A 127 -11.53 -0.79 -10.49
CA ARG A 127 -11.51 -0.89 -9.02
C ARG A 127 -10.25 -1.60 -8.53
N THR A 128 -9.74 -1.18 -7.38
CA THR A 128 -8.58 -1.76 -6.68
C THR A 128 -7.30 -1.74 -7.52
N TYR A 129 -6.15 -2.08 -6.94
CA TYR A 129 -4.91 -2.23 -7.72
C TYR A 129 -5.00 -3.28 -8.85
N ARG A 130 -5.98 -4.20 -8.79
CA ARG A 130 -6.13 -5.28 -9.77
C ARG A 130 -6.64 -4.80 -11.12
N PHE A 131 -7.49 -3.78 -11.15
CA PHE A 131 -8.21 -3.33 -12.35
C PHE A 131 -8.21 -1.82 -12.54
N PHE A 132 -7.82 -1.02 -11.54
CA PHE A 132 -7.74 0.43 -11.66
C PHE A 132 -6.77 0.85 -12.77
N GLU A 133 -7.23 1.70 -13.69
CA GLU A 133 -6.47 2.16 -14.86
C GLU A 133 -5.80 3.52 -14.67
N GLY A 134 -6.22 4.29 -13.66
CA GLY A 134 -5.57 5.54 -13.29
C GLY A 134 -4.29 5.36 -12.47
N GLU A 135 -3.71 6.48 -12.08
CA GLU A 135 -2.56 6.53 -11.18
C GLU A 135 -3.06 6.69 -9.74
N PRO A 136 -2.80 5.73 -8.84
CA PRO A 136 -3.19 5.87 -7.45
C PRO A 136 -2.42 7.02 -6.78
N LEU A 137 -3.00 7.62 -5.75
CA LEU A 137 -2.27 8.53 -4.87
C LEU A 137 -1.22 7.73 -4.08
N TYR A 138 -1.64 6.62 -3.47
CA TYR A 138 -0.77 5.61 -2.89
C TYR A 138 -1.26 4.23 -3.29
N ALA A 139 -0.39 3.45 -3.93
CA ALA A 139 -0.77 2.13 -4.42
C ALA A 139 -1.00 1.13 -3.28
N PHE A 140 -1.69 0.02 -3.61
CA PHE A 140 -1.74 -1.12 -2.69
C PHE A 140 -0.31 -1.60 -2.39
N GLY A 141 -0.03 -1.88 -1.13
CA GLY A 141 1.29 -2.25 -0.66
C GLY A 141 2.26 -1.08 -0.48
N HIS A 142 1.90 0.18 -0.75
CA HIS A 142 2.79 1.31 -0.52
C HIS A 142 3.09 1.50 0.99
N GLY A 143 4.34 1.80 1.32
CA GLY A 143 4.79 2.06 2.68
C GLY A 143 6.21 2.59 2.69
N LEU A 144 6.49 3.58 3.53
CA LEU A 144 7.83 4.16 3.67
C LEU A 144 8.48 3.70 4.98
N SER A 145 9.79 3.83 5.02
CA SER A 145 10.64 3.54 6.17
C SER A 145 11.61 4.72 6.39
N TYR A 146 12.14 4.85 7.60
CA TYR A 146 13.31 5.70 7.87
C TYR A 146 14.62 5.10 7.35
N SER A 147 14.58 3.90 6.77
CA SER A 147 15.71 3.28 6.08
C SER A 147 15.45 3.09 4.60
N GLU A 148 16.50 2.78 3.85
CA GLU A 148 16.45 2.56 2.41
C GLU A 148 16.74 1.10 2.08
N PHE A 149 15.79 0.43 1.41
CA PHE A 149 15.87 -0.98 1.08
C PHE A 149 16.09 -1.22 -0.42
N HIS A 150 16.96 -2.18 -0.75
CA HIS A 150 17.26 -2.59 -2.11
C HIS A 150 17.08 -4.09 -2.30
N TYR A 151 16.44 -4.46 -3.41
CA TYR A 151 16.12 -5.85 -3.71
C TYR A 151 17.12 -6.35 -4.74
N LYS A 152 17.83 -7.43 -4.41
CA LYS A 152 18.88 -8.02 -5.23
C LYS A 152 18.63 -9.50 -5.42
N ASN A 153 19.16 -10.05 -6.52
CA ASN A 153 19.22 -11.48 -6.80
C ASN A 153 17.85 -12.20 -6.74
N ALA A 154 16.77 -11.49 -7.11
CA ALA A 154 15.44 -12.10 -7.21
C ALA A 154 15.45 -13.23 -8.23
N LYS A 155 14.97 -14.41 -7.84
CA LYS A 155 14.96 -15.61 -8.71
C LYS A 155 13.86 -16.60 -8.33
N LEU A 156 13.49 -17.40 -9.32
CA LEU A 156 12.69 -18.61 -9.14
C LEU A 156 13.62 -19.82 -8.98
N GLU A 157 13.24 -20.79 -8.14
CA GLU A 157 13.93 -22.08 -8.06
C GLU A 157 13.75 -22.88 -9.36
N SER A 158 12.56 -22.84 -9.97
CA SER A 158 12.25 -23.45 -11.26
C SER A 158 11.41 -22.50 -12.12
N LYS A 159 11.64 -22.52 -13.43
CA LYS A 159 10.83 -21.79 -14.43
C LYS A 159 9.67 -22.62 -14.98
N THR A 160 9.61 -23.91 -14.66
CA THR A 160 8.52 -24.81 -15.06
C THR A 160 7.96 -25.44 -13.79
N ILE A 161 6.69 -25.17 -13.51
CA ILE A 161 6.08 -25.44 -12.21
C ILE A 161 4.76 -26.18 -12.48
N PRO A 162 4.53 -27.36 -11.88
CA PRO A 162 3.27 -28.08 -11.99
C PRO A 162 2.10 -27.29 -11.41
N SER A 163 0.90 -27.53 -11.93
CA SER A 163 -0.36 -26.88 -11.51
C SER A 163 -0.80 -27.24 -10.08
N ASP A 164 -0.22 -28.31 -9.52
CA ASP A 164 -0.34 -28.75 -8.13
C ASP A 164 0.95 -28.53 -7.32
N GLY A 165 1.92 -27.80 -7.89
CA GLY A 165 3.25 -27.58 -7.33
C GLY A 165 3.35 -26.34 -6.42
N VAL A 166 4.59 -25.95 -6.14
CA VAL A 166 4.94 -24.78 -5.33
C VAL A 166 5.88 -23.89 -6.10
N VAL A 167 5.52 -22.61 -6.21
CA VAL A 167 6.41 -21.56 -6.71
C VAL A 167 7.31 -21.13 -5.57
N LYS A 168 8.63 -21.21 -5.76
CA LYS A 168 9.60 -20.70 -4.79
C LYS A 168 10.33 -19.49 -5.34
N VAL A 169 10.10 -18.35 -4.72
CA VAL A 169 10.73 -17.06 -5.06
C VAL A 169 11.71 -16.69 -3.96
N SER A 170 12.98 -16.51 -4.31
CA SER A 170 14.00 -16.00 -3.38
C SER A 170 14.43 -14.60 -3.78
N VAL A 171 14.63 -13.72 -2.80
CA VAL A 171 15.18 -12.36 -3.01
C VAL A 171 16.05 -11.98 -1.82
N THR A 172 17.14 -11.27 -2.08
CA THR A 172 18.00 -10.66 -1.06
C THR A 172 17.55 -9.21 -0.85
N VAL A 173 17.16 -8.86 0.37
CA VAL A 173 16.81 -7.51 0.80
C VAL A 173 17.99 -6.92 1.54
N GLU A 174 18.51 -5.81 1.04
CA GLU A 174 19.60 -5.06 1.67
C GLU A 174 19.06 -3.78 2.30
N ASN A 175 19.47 -3.50 3.53
CA ASN A 175 19.22 -2.23 4.18
C ASN A 175 20.47 -1.34 4.07
N SER A 176 20.39 -0.30 3.25
CA SER A 176 21.48 0.66 3.02
C SER A 176 21.34 1.95 3.86
N GLY A 177 20.22 2.11 4.57
CA GLY A 177 20.00 3.26 5.44
C GLY A 177 20.70 3.14 6.79
N LYS A 178 20.56 4.19 7.62
CA LYS A 178 21.29 4.35 8.89
C LYS A 178 20.59 3.75 10.11
N MET A 179 19.39 3.21 9.92
CA MET A 179 18.56 2.67 10.99
C MET A 179 18.19 1.23 10.67
N ASP A 180 18.11 0.39 11.70
CA ASP A 180 17.49 -0.92 11.54
C ASP A 180 16.03 -0.72 11.09
N GLY A 181 15.53 -1.65 10.30
CA GLY A 181 14.18 -1.52 9.77
C GLY A 181 13.60 -2.85 9.34
N THR A 182 12.30 -2.83 9.05
CA THR A 182 11.59 -3.97 8.51
C THR A 182 10.89 -3.53 7.24
N ASP A 183 11.14 -4.27 6.16
CA ASP A 183 10.46 -4.08 4.89
C ASP A 183 9.49 -5.24 4.58
N VAL A 184 8.59 -5.05 3.61
CA VAL A 184 7.62 -6.07 3.20
C VAL A 184 7.82 -6.44 1.74
N VAL A 185 8.52 -7.56 1.51
CA VAL A 185 8.64 -8.15 0.17
C VAL A 185 7.28 -8.66 -0.27
N GLN A 186 6.79 -8.18 -1.41
CA GLN A 186 5.53 -8.60 -2.00
C GLN A 186 5.80 -9.36 -3.30
N VAL A 187 5.07 -10.46 -3.51
CA VAL A 187 5.11 -11.24 -4.75
C VAL A 187 3.71 -11.28 -5.34
N TYR A 188 3.61 -10.80 -6.57
CA TYR A 188 2.38 -10.82 -7.34
C TYR A 188 2.50 -11.79 -8.51
N SER A 189 1.39 -12.40 -8.90
CA SER A 189 1.28 -13.18 -10.13
C SER A 189 0.54 -12.40 -11.21
N ARG A 190 0.98 -12.57 -12.45
CA ARG A 190 0.34 -12.05 -13.65
C ARG A 190 0.29 -13.16 -14.69
N HIS A 191 -0.89 -13.44 -15.24
CA HIS A 191 -1.02 -14.37 -16.36
C HIS A 191 -0.52 -13.70 -17.64
N VAL A 192 0.13 -14.47 -18.52
CA VAL A 192 0.55 -14.03 -19.84
C VAL A 192 -0.24 -14.83 -20.88
N ASN A 193 -1.05 -14.14 -21.68
CA ASN A 193 -1.96 -14.73 -22.68
C ASN A 193 -2.94 -15.77 -22.09
N SER A 194 -3.54 -15.49 -20.94
CA SER A 194 -4.62 -16.32 -20.39
C SER A 194 -5.78 -16.42 -21.38
N ARG A 195 -6.47 -17.56 -21.38
CA ARG A 195 -7.71 -17.75 -22.15
C ARG A 195 -8.90 -16.92 -21.63
N ALA A 196 -8.80 -16.38 -20.43
CA ALA A 196 -9.81 -15.54 -19.80
C ALA A 196 -9.25 -14.14 -19.49
N GLU A 197 -10.13 -13.16 -19.31
CA GLU A 197 -9.73 -11.84 -18.81
C GLU A 197 -9.19 -11.99 -17.38
N GLN A 198 -8.00 -11.47 -17.13
CA GLN A 198 -7.32 -11.57 -15.84
C GLN A 198 -7.01 -10.18 -15.28
N PRO A 199 -6.93 -10.04 -13.94
CA PRO A 199 -6.37 -8.85 -13.32
C PRO A 199 -4.99 -8.48 -13.87
N LYS A 200 -4.62 -7.20 -13.77
CA LYS A 200 -3.26 -6.73 -14.08
C LYS A 200 -2.20 -7.52 -13.33
N MET A 201 -2.49 -7.84 -12.07
CA MET A 201 -1.66 -8.64 -11.17
C MET A 201 -2.46 -8.99 -9.90
N VAL A 202 -2.05 -10.04 -9.19
CA VAL A 202 -2.67 -10.48 -7.93
C VAL A 202 -1.60 -10.83 -6.91
N LEU A 203 -1.69 -10.28 -5.69
CA LEU A 203 -0.78 -10.65 -4.60
C LEU A 203 -0.94 -12.14 -4.28
N CYS A 204 0.14 -12.92 -4.42
CA CYS A 204 0.15 -14.36 -4.16
C CYS A 204 1.04 -14.76 -2.97
N GLY A 205 1.90 -13.86 -2.50
CA GLY A 205 2.70 -14.04 -1.28
C GLY A 205 3.34 -12.74 -0.80
N PHE A 206 3.66 -12.66 0.48
CA PHE A 206 4.46 -11.58 1.04
C PHE A 206 5.26 -12.08 2.25
N ALA A 207 6.34 -11.37 2.59
CA ALA A 207 7.14 -11.64 3.76
C ALA A 207 7.64 -10.34 4.39
N ARG A 208 7.50 -10.23 5.72
CA ARG A 208 8.12 -9.16 6.51
C ARG A 208 9.56 -9.55 6.80
N VAL A 209 10.52 -8.69 6.48
CA VAL A 209 11.95 -8.97 6.62
C VAL A 209 12.59 -7.85 7.44
N ALA A 210 13.03 -8.18 8.65
CA ALA A 210 13.83 -7.28 9.46
C ALA A 210 15.29 -7.34 9.01
N VAL A 211 15.89 -6.19 8.74
CA VAL A 211 17.28 -6.10 8.26
C VAL A 211 17.97 -4.97 9.02
N GLU A 212 19.05 -5.31 9.72
CA GLU A 212 19.90 -4.32 10.40
C GLU A 212 20.55 -3.37 9.39
N SER A 213 20.89 -2.15 9.83
CA SER A 213 21.59 -1.17 9.01
C SER A 213 22.89 -1.73 8.42
N GLY A 214 23.05 -1.59 7.11
CA GLY A 214 24.20 -2.10 6.37
C GLY A 214 24.25 -3.62 6.17
N LYS A 215 23.17 -4.35 6.52
CA LYS A 215 23.07 -5.80 6.34
C LYS A 215 22.17 -6.18 5.17
N SER A 216 22.16 -7.47 4.85
CA SER A 216 21.25 -8.05 3.88
C SER A 216 20.71 -9.39 4.37
N GLU A 217 19.42 -9.62 4.14
CA GLU A 217 18.75 -10.87 4.45
C GLU A 217 18.17 -11.49 3.19
N THR A 218 18.25 -12.80 3.05
CA THR A 218 17.61 -13.51 1.92
C THR A 218 16.35 -14.20 2.40
N VAL A 219 15.22 -13.85 1.79
CA VAL A 219 13.93 -14.48 2.06
C VAL A 219 13.55 -15.38 0.88
N THR A 220 12.95 -16.53 1.20
CA THR A 220 12.32 -17.42 0.21
C THR A 220 10.84 -17.57 0.54
N LEU A 221 9.99 -17.20 -0.41
CA LEU A 221 8.54 -17.40 -0.32
C LEU A 221 8.16 -18.68 -1.04
N GLU A 222 7.44 -19.56 -0.35
CA GLU A 222 6.80 -20.74 -0.92
C GLU A 222 5.32 -20.43 -1.18
N ILE A 223 4.93 -20.44 -2.45
CA ILE A 223 3.60 -20.06 -2.91
C ILE A 223 2.98 -21.28 -3.58
N PRO A 224 2.05 -21.99 -2.91
CA PRO A 224 1.29 -23.07 -3.54
C PRO A 224 0.59 -22.53 -4.80
N THR A 225 0.71 -23.26 -5.90
CA THR A 225 0.11 -22.87 -7.18
C THR A 225 -1.42 -22.77 -7.11
N GLU A 226 -2.07 -23.45 -6.16
CA GLU A 226 -3.48 -23.27 -5.83
C GLU A 226 -3.86 -21.80 -5.57
N ARG A 227 -2.94 -20.97 -5.04
CA ARG A 227 -3.20 -19.52 -4.85
C ARG A 227 -3.35 -18.74 -6.14
N LEU A 228 -2.92 -19.31 -7.28
CA LEU A 228 -3.01 -18.70 -8.60
C LEU A 228 -4.36 -18.98 -9.27
N ARG A 229 -5.22 -19.80 -8.64
CA ARG A 229 -6.45 -20.26 -9.24
C ARG A 229 -7.42 -19.12 -9.51
N TYR A 230 -8.16 -19.24 -10.61
CA TYR A 230 -9.34 -18.42 -10.88
C TYR A 230 -10.55 -19.31 -11.16
N TRP A 231 -11.75 -18.73 -11.10
CA TRP A 231 -12.99 -19.43 -11.38
C TRP A 231 -13.19 -19.55 -12.89
N ASP A 232 -13.22 -20.78 -13.41
CA ASP A 232 -13.57 -21.05 -14.81
C ASP A 232 -15.09 -21.12 -14.95
N THR A 233 -15.67 -20.11 -15.60
CA THR A 233 -17.12 -20.03 -15.82
C THR A 233 -17.64 -21.01 -16.87
N GLU A 234 -16.77 -21.61 -17.70
CA GLU A 234 -17.21 -22.61 -18.68
C GLU A 234 -17.44 -23.98 -18.04
N ASN A 235 -16.65 -24.32 -17.01
CA ASN A 235 -16.65 -25.64 -16.36
C ASN A 235 -17.13 -25.60 -14.90
N ASP A 236 -17.46 -24.42 -14.36
CA ASP A 236 -17.93 -24.21 -12.99
C ASP A 236 -16.97 -24.78 -11.91
N GLU A 237 -15.68 -24.59 -12.11
CA GLU A 237 -14.64 -25.05 -11.16
C GLU A 237 -13.51 -24.04 -11.01
N TYR A 238 -12.78 -24.13 -9.89
CA TYR A 238 -11.52 -23.42 -9.75
C TYR A 238 -10.40 -24.18 -10.46
N ILE A 239 -9.65 -23.46 -11.29
CA ILE A 239 -8.52 -24.03 -12.01
C ILE A 239 -7.25 -23.24 -11.79
N VAL A 240 -6.11 -23.92 -11.89
CA VAL A 240 -4.82 -23.28 -12.15
C VAL A 240 -4.53 -23.48 -13.64
N GLU A 241 -4.57 -22.39 -14.41
CA GLU A 241 -4.39 -22.47 -15.85
C GLU A 241 -2.93 -22.84 -16.20
N ALA A 242 -2.76 -23.82 -17.09
CA ALA A 242 -1.45 -24.14 -17.63
C ALA A 242 -1.09 -23.14 -18.74
N CYS A 243 -0.48 -22.02 -18.38
CA CYS A 243 0.00 -20.99 -19.31
C CYS A 243 1.33 -20.37 -18.84
N ASP A 244 1.78 -19.34 -19.54
CA ASP A 244 2.90 -18.53 -19.10
C ASP A 244 2.44 -17.56 -18.00
N TYR A 245 3.31 -17.34 -17.02
CA TYR A 245 3.10 -16.44 -15.89
C TYR A 245 4.32 -15.55 -15.70
N GLU A 246 4.09 -14.40 -15.09
CA GLU A 246 5.14 -13.58 -14.51
C GLU A 246 4.91 -13.46 -13.00
N PHE A 247 5.96 -13.73 -12.23
CA PHE A 247 6.01 -13.43 -10.81
C PHE A 247 6.75 -12.10 -10.60
N LEU A 248 6.04 -11.11 -10.09
CA LEU A 248 6.53 -9.75 -9.88
C LEU A 248 6.96 -9.62 -8.42
N VAL A 249 8.27 -9.45 -8.19
CA VAL A 249 8.80 -9.12 -6.85
C VAL A 249 8.79 -7.61 -6.72
N ALA A 250 8.15 -7.10 -5.67
CA ALA A 250 7.82 -5.69 -5.57
C ALA A 250 7.81 -5.20 -4.11
N ALA A 251 7.97 -3.90 -3.93
CA ALA A 251 7.77 -3.22 -2.65
C ALA A 251 6.34 -2.64 -2.53
N ALA A 252 5.66 -2.41 -3.65
CA ALA A 252 4.25 -2.04 -3.74
C ALA A 252 3.69 -2.48 -5.10
N SER A 253 2.38 -2.40 -5.31
CA SER A 253 1.76 -2.82 -6.57
C SER A 253 2.18 -2.00 -7.80
N ASP A 254 2.71 -0.80 -7.60
CA ASP A 254 3.29 0.08 -8.62
C ASP A 254 4.84 0.13 -8.59
N ASP A 255 5.47 -0.54 -7.63
CA ASP A 255 6.92 -0.52 -7.42
C ASP A 255 7.53 -1.92 -7.61
N ILE A 256 7.55 -2.34 -8.88
CA ILE A 256 8.07 -3.65 -9.30
C ILE A 256 9.59 -3.62 -9.37
N ARG A 257 10.25 -4.45 -8.55
CA ARG A 257 11.71 -4.53 -8.44
C ARG A 257 12.32 -5.63 -9.31
N ALA A 258 11.56 -6.69 -9.61
CA ALA A 258 11.96 -7.73 -10.56
C ALA A 258 10.75 -8.44 -11.18
N VAL A 259 10.90 -8.86 -12.43
CA VAL A 259 9.93 -9.68 -13.16
C VAL A 259 10.55 -11.05 -13.43
N LEU A 260 9.89 -12.12 -12.99
CA LEU A 260 10.38 -13.48 -13.08
C LEU A 260 9.43 -14.33 -13.94
N PRO A 261 9.74 -14.54 -15.24
CA PRO A 261 8.93 -15.36 -16.13
C PRO A 261 8.98 -16.83 -15.75
N ALA A 262 7.82 -17.49 -15.79
CA ALA A 262 7.64 -18.90 -15.52
C ALA A 262 6.54 -19.49 -16.41
N LYS A 263 6.47 -20.81 -16.45
CA LYS A 263 5.40 -21.55 -17.09
C LYS A 263 4.75 -22.50 -16.09
N ILE A 264 3.44 -22.41 -15.94
CA ILE A 264 2.66 -23.41 -15.24
C ILE A 264 2.29 -24.52 -16.22
N THR A 265 2.57 -25.76 -15.84
CA THR A 265 2.20 -26.95 -16.62
C THR A 265 1.13 -27.73 -15.89
N LYS A 266 0.37 -28.54 -16.63
CA LYS A 266 -0.52 -29.52 -16.01
C LYS A 266 0.27 -30.41 -15.05
#